data_AF-A0A066VMY0-F1
#
_entry.id   AF-A0A066VMY0-F1
#
_cell.length_a   1.000
_cell.length_b   1.000
_cell.length_c   1.000
_cell.angle_alpha   90.00
_cell.angle_beta   90.00
_cell.angle_gamma   90.00
#
_symmetry.space_group_name_H-M   'P 1'
#
loop_
_entity.id
_entity.type
_entity.pdbx_description
1 polymer ?
#
loop_
_entity_poly.entity_id
_entity_poly.type
_entity_poly.pdbx_seq_one_letter_code
_entity_poly.pdbx_strand_id
1 'polypeptide(L)'
;MAVKMPPKGSSASGVKSKLASGETKPKSPSVAIQLYLIAYNLVSFFLWTVILATLVKHLLLGPQNSSYILHRISSFMEVFRPHRTYLIQKYSSLPAPLRSLLVKASTTHSHMGGLVAFVQTLAVLEVAHAALGWVRSPVPTTAIQVASRLWSVWAVTERFDAAATTPFYASMIFAWSFTEVVRYAFYANQLMDHVPRPLLWARYTTFYLLYPLGAGSEAACMFATLPKSLPWNDKLGQWGFREYIFLFLFTTWWPGLYIMYTHMMKQRRRAIGKGFWGDGSPIDAVKKSK
;
A
#
# COMPACT_ATOMS: atom_id res chain seq x y z
N MET A 1 -36.15 49.92 62.51
CA MET A 1 -34.94 49.06 62.51
C MET A 1 -33.97 49.66 61.51
N ALA A 2 -32.84 50.20 61.98
CA ALA A 2 -31.93 51.07 61.24
C ALA A 2 -30.73 50.32 60.62
N VAL A 3 -30.37 50.72 59.40
CA VAL A 3 -29.05 50.88 58.74
C VAL A 3 -27.81 50.17 59.35
N LYS A 4 -27.08 49.37 58.55
CA LYS A 4 -25.60 49.46 58.30
C LYS A 4 -25.02 48.29 57.47
N MET A 5 -24.16 48.62 56.50
CA MET A 5 -22.93 47.87 56.12
C MET A 5 -21.71 48.67 56.66
N PRO A 6 -20.41 48.24 56.58
CA PRO A 6 -19.70 46.94 56.47
C PRO A 6 -18.62 46.78 57.62
N PRO A 7 -17.60 45.87 57.60
CA PRO A 7 -16.36 46.08 56.81
C PRO A 7 -15.66 44.80 56.25
N LYS A 8 -14.60 45.07 55.47
CA LYS A 8 -13.66 44.21 54.73
C LYS A 8 -12.96 43.13 55.57
N GLY A 9 -12.65 42.00 54.94
CA GLY A 9 -11.66 41.02 55.39
C GLY A 9 -11.14 40.19 54.20
N SER A 10 -9.87 40.38 53.84
CA SER A 10 -9.19 39.70 52.74
C SER A 10 -8.74 38.30 53.17
N SER A 11 -8.86 37.30 52.32
CA SER A 11 -7.78 36.32 52.14
C SER A 11 -7.89 35.65 50.77
N ALA A 12 -6.78 35.69 50.06
CA ALA A 12 -6.56 35.07 48.78
C ALA A 12 -6.56 33.53 48.89
N SER A 13 -7.08 32.84 47.89
CA SER A 13 -6.39 31.70 47.25
C SER A 13 -7.31 31.01 46.23
N GLY A 14 -6.75 30.70 45.06
CA GLY A 14 -7.32 29.65 44.21
C GLY A 14 -7.96 30.08 42.89
N VAL A 15 -7.39 31.06 42.17
CA VAL A 15 -7.52 31.09 40.71
C VAL A 15 -6.83 29.83 40.19
N LYS A 16 -7.59 28.74 39.99
CA LYS A 16 -7.12 27.57 39.25
C LYS A 16 -6.95 27.98 37.80
N SER A 17 -5.68 28.14 37.42
CA SER A 17 -5.21 28.36 36.07
C SER A 17 -5.84 27.35 35.12
N LYS A 18 -6.57 27.86 34.12
CA LYS A 18 -6.70 27.19 32.83
C LYS A 18 -5.29 27.08 32.26
N LEU A 19 -4.63 25.94 32.51
CA LEU A 19 -3.48 25.54 31.72
C LEU A 19 -4.02 25.28 30.31
N ALA A 20 -3.91 26.31 29.47
CA ALA A 20 -4.06 26.17 28.03
C ALA A 20 -2.94 25.21 27.59
N SER A 21 -3.27 23.94 27.40
CA SER A 21 -2.48 23.06 26.55
C SER A 21 -2.51 23.70 25.16
N GLY A 22 -1.43 24.39 24.82
CA GLY A 22 -1.22 24.93 23.50
C GLY A 22 -1.26 23.79 22.49
N GLU A 23 -2.42 23.58 21.87
CA GLU A 23 -2.49 22.88 20.60
C GLU A 23 -1.73 23.72 19.59
N THR A 24 -0.44 23.42 19.44
CA THR A 24 0.36 23.91 18.33
C THR A 24 -0.29 23.39 17.06
N LYS A 25 -1.07 24.24 16.38
CA LYS A 25 -1.57 23.95 15.03
C LYS A 25 -0.37 23.48 14.19
N PRO A 26 -0.43 22.29 13.57
CA PRO A 26 0.72 21.77 12.84
C PRO A 26 1.09 22.73 11.72
N LYS A 27 2.33 23.24 11.76
CA LYS A 27 2.89 24.16 10.75
C LYS A 27 2.63 23.57 9.37
N SER A 28 1.95 24.34 8.51
CA SER A 28 1.86 24.00 7.10
C SER A 28 3.29 23.85 6.55
N PRO A 29 3.59 22.80 5.77
CA PRO A 29 4.92 22.63 5.19
C PRO A 29 5.30 23.87 4.39
N SER A 30 6.60 24.19 4.36
CA SER A 30 7.09 25.29 3.53
C SER A 30 6.75 25.04 2.06
N VAL A 31 6.63 26.10 1.26
CA VAL A 31 6.33 26.00 -0.18
C VAL A 31 7.30 25.04 -0.89
N ALA A 32 8.58 25.06 -0.50
CA ALA A 32 9.59 24.13 -1.02
C ALA A 32 9.26 22.65 -0.70
N ILE A 33 8.84 22.35 0.53
CA ILE A 33 8.44 20.99 0.92
C ILE A 33 7.17 20.57 0.16
N GLN A 34 6.21 21.49 0.01
CA GLN A 34 4.98 21.21 -0.73
C GLN A 34 5.28 20.89 -2.22
N LEU A 35 6.13 21.68 -2.88
CA LEU A 35 6.57 21.43 -4.25
C LEU A 35 7.31 20.10 -4.39
N TYR A 36 8.22 19.80 -3.45
CA TYR A 36 8.91 18.52 -3.41
C TYR A 36 7.93 17.35 -3.25
N LEU A 37 6.96 17.44 -2.35
CA LEU A 37 5.96 16.39 -2.15
C LEU A 37 5.07 16.21 -3.40
N ILE A 38 4.71 17.30 -4.08
CA ILE A 38 3.98 17.22 -5.36
C ILE A 38 4.83 16.46 -6.38
N ALA A 39 6.10 16.84 -6.55
CA ALA A 39 7.02 16.18 -7.47
C ALA A 39 7.20 14.68 -7.13
N TYR A 40 7.39 14.35 -5.85
CA TYR A 40 7.50 12.96 -5.38
C TYR A 40 6.26 12.14 -5.72
N ASN A 41 5.06 12.68 -5.46
CA ASN A 41 3.80 12.01 -5.78
C ASN A 41 3.63 11.84 -7.29
N LEU A 42 3.99 12.83 -8.10
CA LEU A 42 3.93 12.73 -9.57
C LEU A 42 4.91 11.69 -10.11
N VAL A 43 6.16 11.69 -9.63
CA VAL A 43 7.16 10.68 -10.02
C VAL A 43 6.67 9.28 -9.65
N SER A 44 6.16 9.11 -8.44
CA SER A 44 5.63 7.81 -7.97
C SER A 44 4.40 7.38 -8.79
N PHE A 45 3.50 8.32 -9.12
CA PHE A 45 2.37 8.09 -10.01
C PHE A 45 2.82 7.56 -11.37
N PHE A 46 3.80 8.20 -12.02
CA PHE A 46 4.30 7.76 -13.32
C PHE A 46 5.00 6.41 -13.24
N LEU A 47 5.81 6.17 -12.20
CA LEU A 47 6.48 4.88 -12.00
C LEU A 47 5.46 3.73 -11.87
N TRP A 48 4.42 3.90 -11.05
CA TRP A 48 3.36 2.89 -10.93
C TRP A 48 2.50 2.76 -12.18
N THR A 49 2.30 3.85 -12.93
CA THR A 49 1.62 3.81 -14.23
C THR A 49 2.43 3.00 -15.25
N VAL A 50 3.76 3.16 -15.27
CA VAL A 50 4.64 2.36 -16.12
C VAL A 50 4.59 0.88 -15.73
N ILE A 51 4.58 0.55 -14.43
CA ILE A 51 4.38 -0.83 -13.96
C ILE A 51 3.04 -1.38 -14.46
N LEU A 52 1.94 -0.66 -14.24
CA LEU A 52 0.60 -1.10 -14.65
C LEU A 52 0.50 -1.30 -16.16
N ALA A 53 0.98 -0.33 -16.96
CA ALA A 53 0.96 -0.40 -18.41
C ALA A 53 1.81 -1.56 -18.94
N THR A 54 3.00 -1.76 -18.38
CA THR A 54 3.89 -2.87 -18.76
C THR A 54 3.25 -4.21 -18.41
N LEU A 55 2.57 -4.30 -17.27
CA LEU A 55 1.88 -5.52 -16.83
C LEU A 55 0.74 -5.87 -17.77
N VAL A 56 -0.13 -4.91 -18.06
CA VAL A 56 -1.26 -5.11 -18.99
C VAL A 56 -0.73 -5.51 -20.36
N LYS A 57 0.31 -4.84 -20.87
CA LYS A 57 0.94 -5.19 -22.14
C LYS A 57 1.50 -6.62 -22.13
N HIS A 58 2.18 -7.03 -21.06
CA HIS A 58 2.74 -8.38 -20.91
C HIS A 58 1.65 -9.46 -20.84
N LEU A 59 0.55 -9.20 -20.13
CA LEU A 59 -0.57 -10.15 -20.04
C LEU A 59 -1.33 -10.29 -21.36
N LEU A 60 -1.46 -9.22 -22.14
CA LEU A 60 -2.14 -9.26 -23.44
C LEU A 60 -1.23 -9.84 -24.53
N LEU A 61 -0.02 -9.31 -24.69
CA LEU A 61 0.86 -9.58 -25.83
C LEU A 61 1.96 -10.61 -25.55
N GLY A 62 2.17 -10.99 -24.29
CA GLY A 62 3.27 -11.86 -23.88
C GLY A 62 4.61 -11.11 -23.74
N PRO A 63 5.74 -11.84 -23.63
CA PRO A 63 7.07 -11.25 -23.41
C PRO A 63 7.42 -10.24 -24.50
N GLN A 64 7.80 -9.03 -24.10
CA GLN A 64 8.23 -7.95 -24.99
C GLN A 64 9.67 -7.55 -24.67
N ASN A 65 10.33 -6.88 -25.61
CA ASN A 65 11.61 -6.24 -25.32
C ASN A 65 11.40 -5.14 -24.27
N SER A 66 12.19 -5.20 -23.19
CA SER A 66 12.19 -4.19 -22.16
C SER A 66 12.57 -2.83 -22.77
N SER A 67 11.84 -1.77 -22.41
CA SER A 67 12.25 -0.43 -22.79
C SER A 67 13.61 -0.11 -22.17
N TYR A 68 14.37 0.80 -22.77
CA TYR A 68 15.70 1.18 -22.30
C TYR A 68 15.73 1.52 -20.80
N ILE A 69 14.73 2.27 -20.33
CA ILE A 69 14.60 2.67 -18.92
C ILE A 69 14.39 1.45 -18.02
N LEU A 70 13.50 0.53 -18.42
CA LEU A 70 13.24 -0.71 -17.68
C LEU A 70 14.50 -1.57 -17.59
N HIS A 71 15.23 -1.69 -18.69
CA HIS A 71 16.50 -2.43 -18.72
C HIS A 71 17.53 -1.79 -17.78
N ARG A 72 17.72 -0.46 -17.83
CA ARG A 72 18.67 0.24 -16.96
C ARG A 72 18.35 0.07 -15.48
N ILE A 73 17.07 0.18 -15.10
CA ILE A 73 16.63 -0.05 -13.72
C ILE A 73 16.83 -1.51 -13.34
N SER A 74 16.47 -2.46 -14.21
CA SER A 74 16.67 -3.89 -13.95
C SER A 74 18.15 -4.22 -13.73
N SER A 75 19.04 -3.77 -14.62
CA SER A 75 20.48 -4.00 -14.49
C SER A 75 21.06 -3.38 -13.22
N PHE A 76 20.60 -2.19 -12.84
CA PHE A 76 21.00 -1.59 -11.56
C PHE A 76 20.53 -2.43 -10.37
N MET A 77 19.29 -2.92 -10.42
CA MET A 77 18.70 -3.71 -9.36
C MET A 77 19.26 -5.13 -9.27
N GLU A 78 19.77 -5.71 -10.37
CA GLU A 78 20.37 -7.04 -10.39
C GLU A 78 21.56 -7.18 -9.43
N VAL A 79 22.26 -6.09 -9.12
CA VAL A 79 23.31 -6.06 -8.10
C VAL A 79 22.79 -6.45 -6.70
N PHE A 80 21.55 -6.05 -6.40
CA PHE A 80 20.93 -6.26 -5.08
C PHE A 80 19.99 -7.46 -5.03
N ARG A 81 19.58 -7.97 -6.20
CA ARG A 81 18.64 -9.08 -6.30
C ARG A 81 19.39 -10.41 -6.29
N PRO A 82 18.87 -11.44 -5.60
CA PRO A 82 19.46 -12.77 -5.66
C PRO A 82 19.36 -13.35 -7.07
N HIS A 83 20.41 -14.04 -7.52
CA HIS A 83 20.44 -14.76 -8.79
C HIS A 83 19.40 -15.89 -8.78
N ARG A 84 18.64 -16.04 -9.87
CA ARG A 84 17.47 -16.94 -9.92
C ARG A 84 17.33 -17.73 -11.20
N THR A 85 16.76 -18.92 -11.06
CA THR A 85 16.40 -19.82 -12.14
C THR A 85 14.88 -20.00 -12.18
N TYR A 86 14.23 -19.39 -13.16
CA TYR A 86 12.77 -19.43 -13.26
C TYR A 86 12.27 -20.81 -13.74
N LEU A 87 11.67 -21.58 -12.84
CA LEU A 87 10.95 -22.82 -13.18
C LEU A 87 9.51 -22.48 -13.55
N ILE A 88 9.24 -22.36 -14.85
CA ILE A 88 7.89 -22.00 -15.35
C ILE A 88 6.93 -23.16 -15.07
N GLN A 89 5.89 -22.90 -14.28
CA GLN A 89 4.80 -23.86 -14.08
C GLN A 89 4.05 -24.13 -15.39
N LYS A 90 3.85 -25.41 -15.72
CA LYS A 90 3.09 -25.85 -16.89
C LYS A 90 1.63 -26.10 -16.51
N TYR A 91 0.70 -25.41 -17.17
CA TYR A 91 -0.75 -25.57 -16.97
C TYR A 91 -1.37 -26.43 -18.09
N SER A 92 -1.01 -27.72 -18.14
CA SER A 92 -1.42 -28.63 -19.23
C SER A 92 -2.92 -28.98 -19.23
N SER A 93 -3.59 -28.86 -18.09
CA SER A 93 -4.99 -29.27 -17.90
C SER A 93 -6.04 -28.19 -18.19
N LEU A 94 -5.63 -26.98 -18.57
CA LEU A 94 -6.55 -25.82 -18.74
C LEU A 94 -6.83 -25.48 -20.22
N PRO A 95 -8.01 -24.89 -20.52
CA PRO A 95 -8.33 -24.40 -21.86
C PRO A 95 -7.28 -23.42 -22.39
N ALA A 96 -7.05 -23.45 -23.70
CA ALA A 96 -6.01 -22.65 -24.38
C ALA A 96 -5.95 -21.15 -23.99
N PRO A 97 -7.06 -20.38 -23.92
CA PRO A 97 -6.98 -18.97 -23.55
C PRO A 97 -6.51 -18.76 -22.11
N LEU A 98 -7.04 -19.55 -21.16
CA LEU A 98 -6.64 -19.46 -19.75
C LEU A 98 -5.19 -19.91 -19.56
N ARG A 99 -4.78 -20.98 -20.24
CA ARG A 99 -3.40 -21.47 -20.22
C ARG A 99 -2.43 -20.38 -20.68
N SER A 100 -2.72 -19.71 -21.79
CA SER A 100 -1.87 -18.64 -22.32
C SER A 100 -1.75 -17.49 -21.32
N LEU A 101 -2.86 -17.06 -20.72
CA LEU A 101 -2.88 -15.99 -19.73
C LEU A 101 -2.07 -16.36 -18.48
N LEU A 102 -2.24 -17.58 -17.95
CA LEU A 102 -1.54 -18.01 -16.74
C LEU A 102 -0.03 -18.17 -16.97
N VAL A 103 0.40 -18.65 -18.14
CA VAL A 103 1.83 -18.70 -18.48
C VAL A 103 2.42 -17.28 -18.58
N LYS A 104 1.69 -16.34 -19.18
CA LYS A 104 2.10 -14.92 -19.22
C LYS A 104 2.16 -14.32 -17.81
N ALA A 105 1.16 -14.59 -16.97
CA ALA A 105 1.14 -14.16 -15.58
C ALA A 105 2.35 -14.70 -14.80
N SER A 106 2.67 -15.98 -14.94
CA SER A 106 3.83 -16.65 -14.33
C SER A 106 5.20 -16.11 -14.76
N THR A 107 5.29 -15.41 -15.89
CA THR A 107 6.55 -14.79 -16.39
C THR A 107 6.62 -13.29 -16.10
N THR A 108 5.64 -12.74 -15.38
CA THR A 108 5.59 -11.30 -15.06
C THR A 108 6.78 -10.89 -14.20
N HIS A 109 7.11 -11.67 -13.17
CA HIS A 109 8.20 -11.34 -12.26
C HIS A 109 9.56 -11.29 -12.98
N SER A 110 9.84 -12.21 -13.90
CA SER A 110 11.09 -12.17 -14.67
C SER A 110 11.20 -10.92 -15.55
N HIS A 111 10.06 -10.41 -16.04
CA HIS A 111 10.05 -9.25 -16.94
C HIS A 111 10.15 -7.91 -16.20
N MET A 112 9.49 -7.77 -15.03
CA MET A 112 9.35 -6.48 -14.35
C MET A 112 9.65 -6.48 -12.84
N GLY A 113 10.06 -7.61 -12.26
CA GLY A 113 10.34 -7.71 -10.82
C GLY A 113 11.40 -6.73 -10.35
N GLY A 114 12.41 -6.44 -11.18
CA GLY A 114 13.44 -5.43 -10.87
C GLY A 114 12.87 -4.02 -10.73
N LEU A 115 11.99 -3.62 -11.65
CA LEU A 115 11.30 -2.33 -11.56
C LEU A 115 10.40 -2.27 -10.32
N VAL A 116 9.62 -3.33 -10.06
CA VAL A 116 8.74 -3.39 -8.87
C VAL A 116 9.57 -3.25 -7.59
N ALA A 117 10.69 -3.97 -7.47
CA ALA A 117 11.57 -3.90 -6.31
C ALA A 117 12.16 -2.50 -6.11
N PHE A 118 12.58 -1.85 -7.20
CA PHE A 118 13.07 -0.47 -7.16
C PHE A 118 11.98 0.50 -6.65
N VAL A 119 10.83 0.51 -7.33
CA VAL A 119 9.72 1.43 -7.00
C VAL A 119 9.19 1.18 -5.59
N GLN A 120 9.07 -0.07 -5.16
CA GLN A 120 8.62 -0.41 -3.81
C GLN A 120 9.63 0.05 -2.74
N THR A 121 10.93 0.03 -3.04
CA THR A 121 11.98 0.53 -2.14
C THR A 121 11.92 2.04 -1.97
N LEU A 122 11.51 2.79 -3.00
CA LEU A 122 11.29 4.24 -2.88
C LEU A 122 10.18 4.60 -1.89
N ALA A 123 9.27 3.68 -1.53
CA ALA A 123 8.24 3.90 -0.52
C ALA A 123 8.82 4.11 0.89
N VAL A 124 10.09 3.75 1.14
CA VAL A 124 10.79 4.09 2.39
C VAL A 124 10.84 5.60 2.62
N LEU A 125 10.88 6.39 1.53
CA LEU A 125 10.81 7.85 1.62
C LEU A 125 9.50 8.34 2.24
N GLU A 126 8.39 7.60 2.12
CA GLU A 126 7.13 7.97 2.76
C GLU A 126 7.22 7.89 4.29
N VAL A 127 7.95 6.89 4.80
CA VAL A 127 8.25 6.77 6.23
C VAL A 127 9.11 7.95 6.68
N ALA A 128 10.09 8.34 5.86
CA ALA A 128 10.92 9.51 6.13
C ALA A 128 10.10 10.81 6.13
N HIS A 129 9.19 11.01 5.17
CA HIS A 129 8.32 12.19 5.11
C HIS A 129 7.38 12.28 6.32
N ALA A 130 6.86 11.14 6.78
CA ALA A 130 6.06 11.07 8.00
C ALA A 130 6.90 11.37 9.25
N ALA A 131 8.11 10.79 9.34
CA ALA A 131 9.02 10.98 10.48
C ALA A 131 9.52 12.42 10.61
N LEU A 132 9.76 13.09 9.48
CA LEU A 132 10.14 14.50 9.42
C LEU A 132 8.95 15.46 9.64
N GLY A 133 7.73 14.93 9.80
CA GLY A 133 6.52 15.73 9.99
C GLY A 133 6.07 16.50 8.74
N TRP A 134 6.59 16.15 7.56
CA TRP A 134 6.19 16.78 6.28
C TRP A 134 4.79 16.36 5.86
N VAL A 135 4.35 15.18 6.28
CA VAL A 135 3.03 14.63 6.02
C VAL A 135 2.35 14.29 7.35
N ARG A 136 1.04 14.57 7.44
CA ARG A 136 0.22 14.26 8.62
C ARG A 136 -0.18 12.78 8.63
N SER A 137 0.78 11.90 8.89
CA SER A 137 0.56 10.46 9.02
C SER A 137 1.25 9.93 10.28
N PRO A 138 0.62 9.03 11.06
CA PRO A 138 1.31 8.40 12.18
C PRO A 138 2.48 7.54 11.68
N VAL A 139 3.69 7.85 12.12
CA VAL A 139 4.92 7.19 11.67
C VAL A 139 4.87 5.66 11.83
N PRO A 140 4.46 5.09 12.98
CA PRO A 140 4.43 3.64 13.14
C PRO A 140 3.50 2.95 12.14
N THR A 141 2.34 3.56 11.88
CA THR A 141 1.37 3.00 10.91
C THR A 141 1.91 3.03 9.48
N THR A 142 2.59 4.12 9.11
CA THR A 142 3.21 4.27 7.78
C THR A 142 4.36 3.27 7.62
N ALA A 143 5.19 3.12 8.66
CA ALA A 143 6.30 2.18 8.67
C ALA A 143 5.82 0.73 8.52
N ILE A 144 4.79 0.30 9.26
CA ILE A 144 4.25 -1.06 9.17
C ILE A 144 3.68 -1.32 7.77
N GLN A 145 2.96 -0.36 7.18
CA GLN A 145 2.41 -0.49 5.83
C GLN A 145 3.51 -0.66 4.78
N VAL A 146 4.56 0.18 4.83
CA VAL A 146 5.68 0.10 3.89
C VAL A 146 6.49 -1.18 4.11
N ALA A 147 6.78 -1.53 5.37
CA ALA A 147 7.50 -2.75 5.73
C ALA A 147 6.78 -4.01 5.26
N SER A 148 5.45 -4.07 5.39
CA SER A 148 4.65 -5.19 4.90
C SER A 148 4.83 -5.41 3.39
N ARG A 149 4.84 -4.35 2.59
CA ARG A 149 5.04 -4.49 1.15
C ARG A 149 6.47 -4.80 0.76
N LEU A 150 7.44 -4.21 1.46
CA LEU A 150 8.85 -4.55 1.28
C LEU A 150 9.11 -6.02 1.64
N TRP A 151 8.46 -6.54 2.66
CA TRP A 151 8.51 -7.95 3.01
C TRP A 151 7.97 -8.82 1.87
N SER A 152 6.77 -8.53 1.36
CA SER A 152 6.18 -9.29 0.24
C SER A 152 7.08 -9.27 -1.00
N VAL A 153 7.72 -8.14 -1.31
CA VAL A 153 8.67 -8.06 -2.42
C VAL A 153 9.96 -8.80 -2.08
N TRP A 154 10.74 -8.29 -1.13
CA TRP A 154 12.12 -8.72 -0.87
C TRP A 154 12.25 -10.05 -0.12
N ALA A 155 11.35 -10.35 0.82
CA ALA A 155 11.43 -11.55 1.64
C ALA A 155 10.70 -12.75 1.01
N VAL A 156 9.67 -12.49 0.19
CA VAL A 156 8.85 -13.54 -0.44
C VAL A 156 9.14 -13.64 -1.93
N THR A 157 8.64 -12.70 -2.73
CA THR A 157 8.69 -12.85 -4.20
C THR A 157 10.10 -12.78 -4.75
N GLU A 158 11.02 -12.08 -4.07
CA GLU A 158 12.41 -11.98 -4.48
C GLU A 158 13.27 -13.19 -4.06
N ARG A 159 12.84 -13.95 -3.06
CA ARG A 159 13.62 -15.08 -2.51
C ARG A 159 13.15 -16.44 -2.98
N PHE A 160 11.89 -16.56 -3.39
CA PHE A 160 11.29 -17.84 -3.72
C PHE A 160 10.79 -17.87 -5.16
N ASP A 161 11.37 -18.76 -5.96
CA ASP A 161 10.94 -18.96 -7.35
C ASP A 161 9.47 -19.40 -7.42
N ALA A 162 8.98 -20.15 -6.43
CA ALA A 162 7.58 -20.55 -6.34
C ALA A 162 6.63 -19.34 -6.19
N ALA A 163 7.05 -18.29 -5.46
CA ALA A 163 6.27 -17.06 -5.34
C ALA A 163 6.43 -16.15 -6.56
N ALA A 164 7.60 -16.13 -7.21
CA ALA A 164 7.85 -15.33 -8.41
C ALA A 164 7.13 -15.86 -9.64
N THR A 165 7.03 -17.18 -9.79
CA THR A 165 6.46 -17.86 -10.97
C THR A 165 4.98 -18.17 -10.84
N THR A 166 4.36 -17.88 -9.69
CA THR A 166 2.93 -18.07 -9.49
C THR A 166 2.12 -16.99 -10.24
N PRO A 167 0.97 -17.32 -10.84
CA PRO A 167 0.19 -16.35 -11.59
C PRO A 167 -0.43 -15.29 -10.65
N PHE A 168 -0.51 -15.60 -9.34
CA PHE A 168 -0.95 -14.65 -8.32
C PHE A 168 -0.02 -13.43 -8.19
N TYR A 169 1.26 -13.56 -8.56
CA TYR A 169 2.16 -12.41 -8.60
C TYR A 169 1.64 -11.33 -9.55
N ALA A 170 1.15 -11.71 -10.74
CA ALA A 170 0.61 -10.74 -11.69
C ALA A 170 -0.65 -10.04 -11.15
N SER A 171 -1.57 -10.76 -10.50
CA SER A 171 -2.75 -10.15 -9.87
C SER A 171 -2.37 -9.23 -8.71
N MET A 172 -1.32 -9.56 -7.95
CA MET A 172 -0.79 -8.74 -6.87
C MET A 172 -0.30 -7.41 -7.40
N ILE A 173 0.59 -7.45 -8.41
CA ILE A 173 1.13 -6.24 -9.03
C ILE A 173 0.03 -5.43 -9.72
N PHE A 174 -0.98 -6.07 -10.31
CA PHE A 174 -2.14 -5.36 -10.87
C PHE A 174 -2.89 -4.57 -9.79
N ALA A 175 -3.26 -5.23 -8.69
CA ALA A 175 -4.00 -4.60 -7.61
C ALA A 175 -3.22 -3.47 -6.94
N TRP A 176 -1.91 -3.70 -6.70
CA TRP A 176 -1.00 -2.71 -6.14
C TRP A 176 -0.85 -1.52 -7.06
N SER A 177 -0.44 -1.74 -8.31
CA SER A 177 -0.17 -0.65 -9.25
C SER A 177 -1.40 0.21 -9.52
N PHE A 178 -2.58 -0.39 -9.68
CA PHE A 178 -3.82 0.38 -9.82
C PHE A 178 -4.10 1.23 -8.57
N THR A 179 -4.00 0.64 -7.38
CA THR A 179 -4.23 1.35 -6.12
C THR A 179 -3.25 2.50 -5.94
N GLU A 180 -1.97 2.29 -6.27
CA GLU A 180 -0.91 3.28 -6.16
C GLU A 180 -1.06 4.43 -7.15
N VAL A 181 -1.40 4.14 -8.41
CA VAL A 181 -1.74 5.17 -9.41
C VAL A 181 -2.83 6.09 -8.88
N VAL A 182 -3.92 5.53 -8.34
CA VAL A 182 -5.00 6.33 -7.75
C VAL A 182 -4.53 7.11 -6.51
N ARG A 183 -3.73 6.48 -5.65
CA ARG A 183 -3.27 7.08 -4.39
C ARG A 183 -2.36 8.28 -4.62
N TYR A 184 -1.32 8.13 -5.44
CA TYR A 184 -0.37 9.20 -5.71
C TYR A 184 -0.99 10.33 -6.53
N ALA A 185 -1.85 10.01 -7.50
CA ALA A 185 -2.65 11.03 -8.19
C ALA A 185 -3.47 11.83 -7.18
N PHE A 186 -4.16 11.17 -6.25
CA PHE A 186 -4.95 11.85 -5.23
C PHE A 186 -4.09 12.73 -4.32
N TYR A 187 -2.92 12.27 -3.87
CA TYR A 187 -2.04 13.05 -3.01
C TYR A 187 -1.45 14.28 -3.70
N ALA A 188 -1.04 14.16 -4.97
CA ALA A 188 -0.60 15.32 -5.76
C ALA A 188 -1.72 16.36 -5.89
N ASN A 189 -2.93 15.93 -6.25
CA ASN A 189 -4.11 16.79 -6.39
C ASN A 189 -4.55 17.42 -5.05
N GLN A 190 -4.44 16.66 -3.95
CA GLN A 190 -4.72 17.17 -2.61
C GLN A 190 -3.74 18.26 -2.17
N LEU A 191 -2.46 18.16 -2.54
CA LEU A 191 -1.45 19.19 -2.26
C LEU A 191 -1.64 20.46 -3.10
N MET A 192 -2.39 20.37 -4.21
CA MET A 192 -2.78 21.53 -5.04
C MET A 192 -4.17 22.07 -4.68
N ASP A 193 -4.78 21.59 -3.59
CA ASP A 193 -6.15 21.92 -3.16
C ASP A 193 -7.24 21.69 -4.22
N HIS A 194 -6.97 20.84 -5.22
CA HIS A 194 -7.90 20.52 -6.30
C HIS A 194 -8.02 19.02 -6.48
N VAL A 195 -9.05 18.40 -5.89
CA VAL A 195 -9.30 16.96 -6.03
C VAL A 195 -10.52 16.73 -6.92
N PRO A 196 -10.36 16.15 -8.12
CA PRO A 196 -11.49 15.84 -8.98
C PRO A 196 -12.34 14.70 -8.39
N ARG A 197 -13.66 14.79 -8.57
CA ARG A 197 -14.62 13.84 -7.98
C ARG A 197 -14.42 12.38 -8.43
N PRO A 198 -14.09 12.07 -9.70
CA PRO A 198 -13.78 10.70 -10.11
C PRO A 198 -12.57 10.11 -9.37
N LEU A 199 -11.56 10.93 -9.07
CA LEU A 199 -10.36 10.50 -8.35
C LEU A 199 -10.64 10.24 -6.87
N LEU A 200 -11.47 11.10 -6.25
CA LEU A 200 -11.98 10.88 -4.91
C LEU A 200 -12.79 9.57 -4.83
N TRP A 201 -13.68 9.36 -5.79
CA TRP A 201 -14.48 8.14 -5.88
C TRP A 201 -13.59 6.90 -6.03
N ALA A 202 -12.62 6.95 -6.94
CA ALA A 202 -11.70 5.85 -7.18
C ALA A 202 -10.96 5.49 -5.89
N ARG A 203 -10.37 6.47 -5.20
CA ARG A 203 -9.63 6.27 -3.94
C ARG A 203 -10.47 5.55 -2.88
N TYR A 204 -11.74 5.91 -2.74
CA TYR A 204 -12.60 5.41 -1.67
C TYR A 204 -13.50 4.24 -2.08
N THR A 205 -13.48 3.78 -3.34
CA THR A 205 -14.40 2.74 -3.81
C THR A 205 -13.69 1.57 -4.49
N THR A 206 -12.55 1.77 -5.15
CA THR A 206 -11.87 0.69 -5.88
C THR A 206 -11.39 -0.44 -4.96
N PHE A 207 -11.23 -0.16 -3.66
CA PHE A 207 -10.85 -1.15 -2.65
C PHE A 207 -11.82 -2.34 -2.57
N TYR A 208 -13.10 -2.18 -2.93
CA TYR A 208 -14.06 -3.30 -2.94
C TYR A 208 -13.58 -4.47 -3.79
N LEU A 209 -12.89 -4.20 -4.90
CA LEU A 209 -12.34 -5.22 -5.79
C LEU A 209 -10.84 -5.42 -5.56
N LEU A 210 -10.08 -4.32 -5.46
CA LEU A 210 -8.62 -4.39 -5.43
C LEU A 210 -8.07 -4.88 -4.09
N TYR A 211 -8.78 -4.66 -2.99
CA TYR A 211 -8.28 -5.09 -1.68
C TYR A 211 -8.32 -6.62 -1.54
N PRO A 212 -9.44 -7.33 -1.80
CA PRO A 212 -9.45 -8.79 -1.82
C PRO A 212 -8.49 -9.38 -2.86
N LEU A 213 -8.41 -8.77 -4.05
CA LEU A 213 -7.52 -9.21 -5.11
C LEU A 213 -6.04 -9.11 -4.69
N GLY A 214 -5.62 -7.94 -4.20
CA GLY A 214 -4.25 -7.68 -3.79
C GLY A 214 -3.87 -8.53 -2.57
N ALA A 215 -4.60 -8.40 -1.48
CA ALA A 215 -4.29 -9.14 -0.26
C ALA A 215 -4.40 -10.66 -0.42
N GLY A 216 -5.39 -11.15 -1.16
CA GLY A 216 -5.53 -12.58 -1.45
C GLY A 216 -4.38 -13.09 -2.30
N SER A 217 -3.92 -12.31 -3.28
CA SER A 217 -2.77 -12.69 -4.10
C SER A 217 -1.43 -12.65 -3.36
N GLU A 218 -1.23 -11.71 -2.42
CA GLU A 218 -0.07 -11.71 -1.52
C GLU A 218 -0.02 -12.99 -0.67
N ALA A 219 -1.16 -13.33 -0.07
CA ALA A 219 -1.31 -14.54 0.72
C ALA A 219 -1.07 -15.80 -0.13
N ALA A 220 -1.56 -15.82 -1.37
CA ALA A 220 -1.34 -16.94 -2.29
C ALA A 220 0.13 -17.06 -2.74
N CYS A 221 0.83 -15.94 -2.96
CA CYS A 221 2.27 -15.93 -3.24
C CYS A 221 3.07 -16.51 -2.07
N MET A 222 2.72 -16.14 -0.84
CA MET A 222 3.35 -16.69 0.38
C MET A 222 2.99 -18.17 0.58
N PHE A 223 1.74 -18.55 0.34
CA PHE A 223 1.31 -19.95 0.43
C PHE A 223 2.03 -20.84 -0.59
N ALA A 224 2.32 -20.32 -1.79
CA ALA A 224 3.08 -21.05 -2.80
C ALA A 224 4.52 -21.39 -2.38
N THR A 225 5.07 -20.72 -1.36
CA THR A 225 6.40 -21.05 -0.82
C THR A 225 6.37 -22.14 0.25
N LEU A 226 5.19 -22.52 0.75
CA LEU A 226 5.06 -23.57 1.76
C LEU A 226 5.19 -24.98 1.15
N PRO A 227 5.64 -25.97 1.94
CA PRO A 227 5.65 -27.36 1.52
C PRO A 227 4.26 -27.86 1.11
N LYS A 228 4.20 -28.78 0.15
CA LYS A 228 2.93 -29.40 -0.29
C LYS A 228 2.36 -30.39 0.74
N SER A 229 3.22 -30.95 1.61
CA SER A 229 2.81 -31.79 2.72
C SER A 229 2.31 -30.93 3.88
N LEU A 230 1.28 -31.39 4.59
CA LEU A 230 0.85 -30.76 5.84
C LEU A 230 1.89 -30.99 6.95
N PRO A 231 2.00 -30.09 7.95
CA PRO A 231 2.97 -30.22 9.04
C PRO A 231 2.87 -31.57 9.78
N TRP A 232 1.63 -32.08 9.92
CA TRP A 232 1.30 -33.32 10.64
C TRP A 232 1.63 -34.59 9.86
N ASN A 233 2.02 -34.49 8.58
CA ASN A 233 2.38 -35.61 7.71
C ASN A 233 3.71 -35.32 7.01
N ASP A 234 4.65 -34.75 7.76
CA ASP A 234 5.96 -34.39 7.23
C ASP A 234 6.91 -35.60 7.21
N LYS A 235 6.70 -36.47 6.20
CA LYS A 235 7.56 -37.64 5.99
C LYS A 235 8.99 -37.29 5.55
N LEU A 236 9.24 -36.04 5.14
CA LEU A 236 10.47 -35.61 4.48
C LEU A 236 11.23 -34.53 5.27
N GLY A 237 10.75 -34.13 6.45
CA GLY A 237 11.39 -33.09 7.27
C GLY A 237 11.42 -31.71 6.60
N GLN A 238 10.42 -31.39 5.78
CA GLN A 238 10.34 -30.13 5.03
C GLN A 238 9.86 -28.94 5.87
N TRP A 239 9.29 -29.19 7.05
CA TRP A 239 8.77 -28.14 7.94
C TRP A 239 9.84 -27.66 8.93
N GLY A 240 10.45 -26.52 8.64
CA GLY A 240 11.35 -25.81 9.54
C GLY A 240 10.69 -24.62 10.23
N PHE A 241 11.46 -23.92 11.08
CA PHE A 241 11.02 -22.72 11.81
C PHE A 241 10.42 -21.64 10.89
N ARG A 242 11.00 -21.48 9.69
CA ARG A 242 10.54 -20.51 8.69
C ARG A 242 9.12 -20.84 8.19
N GLU A 243 8.87 -22.10 7.85
CA GLU A 243 7.58 -22.57 7.32
C GLU A 243 6.47 -22.37 8.36
N TYR A 244 6.76 -22.62 9.63
CA TYR A 244 5.83 -22.34 10.72
C TYR A 244 5.53 -20.84 10.86
N ILE A 245 6.54 -19.96 10.73
CA ILE A 245 6.30 -18.50 10.72
C ILE A 245 5.42 -18.11 9.53
N PHE A 246 5.70 -18.62 8.34
CA PHE A 246 4.96 -18.27 7.13
C PHE A 246 3.51 -18.77 7.21
N LEU A 247 3.29 -19.97 7.75
CA LEU A 247 1.97 -20.51 8.03
C LEU A 247 1.23 -19.66 9.07
N PHE A 248 1.89 -19.28 10.17
CA PHE A 248 1.31 -18.42 11.20
C PHE A 248 0.92 -17.04 10.64
N LEU A 249 1.79 -16.43 9.83
CA LEU A 249 1.49 -15.17 9.15
C LEU A 249 0.30 -15.33 8.22
N PHE A 250 0.26 -16.40 7.41
CA PHE A 250 -0.86 -16.70 6.53
C PHE A 250 -2.19 -16.85 7.29
N THR A 251 -2.21 -17.58 8.41
CA THR A 251 -3.43 -17.78 9.20
C THR A 251 -3.89 -16.51 9.90
N THR A 252 -2.94 -15.72 10.44
CA THR A 252 -3.24 -14.48 11.17
C THR A 252 -3.67 -13.35 10.23
N TRP A 253 -3.33 -13.45 8.94
CA TRP A 253 -3.66 -12.46 7.93
C TRP A 253 -5.18 -12.29 7.72
N TRP A 254 -5.95 -13.39 7.73
CA TRP A 254 -7.38 -13.37 7.40
C TRP A 254 -8.23 -12.49 8.34
N PRO A 255 -8.11 -12.59 9.68
CA PRO A 255 -8.76 -11.65 10.60
C PRO A 255 -8.35 -10.19 10.34
N GLY A 256 -7.06 -9.94 10.08
CA GLY A 256 -6.54 -8.61 9.79
C GLY A 256 -7.18 -7.98 8.56
N LEU A 257 -7.36 -8.77 7.49
CA LEU A 257 -8.06 -8.34 6.28
C LEU A 257 -9.50 -7.93 6.56
N TYR A 258 -10.23 -8.71 7.35
CA TYR A 258 -11.62 -8.39 7.69
C TYR A 258 -11.73 -7.06 8.46
N ILE A 259 -10.88 -6.87 9.47
CA ILE A 259 -10.87 -5.63 10.28
C ILE A 259 -10.55 -4.42 9.40
N MET A 260 -9.53 -4.52 8.56
CA MET A 260 -9.13 -3.37 7.74
C MET A 260 -10.10 -3.09 6.59
N TYR A 261 -10.69 -4.13 5.99
CA TYR A 261 -11.74 -3.97 4.99
C TYR A 261 -12.97 -3.26 5.55
N THR A 262 -13.45 -3.68 6.72
CA THR A 262 -14.59 -3.02 7.39
C THR A 262 -14.26 -1.59 7.80
N HIS A 263 -13.01 -1.31 8.16
CA HIS A 263 -12.52 0.04 8.41
C HIS A 263 -12.55 0.91 7.14
N MET A 264 -12.10 0.41 5.99
CA MET A 264 -12.18 1.13 4.71
C MET A 264 -13.63 1.43 4.30
N MET A 265 -14.57 0.52 4.56
CA MET A 265 -16.00 0.79 4.35
C MET A 265 -16.54 1.91 5.24
N LYS A 266 -16.01 2.06 6.47
CA LYS A 266 -16.34 3.20 7.35
C LYS A 266 -15.71 4.49 6.81
N GLN A 267 -14.46 4.45 6.35
CA GLN A 267 -13.78 5.59 5.74
C GLN A 267 -14.50 6.09 4.49
N ARG A 268 -14.94 5.19 3.60
CA ARG A 268 -15.75 5.53 2.42
C ARG A 268 -17.02 6.28 2.83
N ARG A 269 -17.79 5.73 3.78
CA ARG A 269 -19.04 6.36 4.25
C ARG A 269 -18.81 7.74 4.85
N ARG A 270 -17.67 7.97 5.51
CA ARG A 270 -17.31 9.30 6.04
C ARG A 270 -16.90 10.29 4.96
N ALA A 271 -16.12 9.85 3.97
CA ALA A 271 -15.59 10.70 2.92
C ALA A 271 -16.66 11.04 1.87
N ILE A 272 -17.30 10.03 1.28
CA ILE A 272 -18.23 10.23 0.15
C ILE A 272 -19.69 9.96 0.51
N GLY A 273 -20.02 9.41 1.68
CA GLY A 273 -21.42 9.17 2.05
C GLY A 273 -22.00 7.88 1.47
N LYS A 274 -23.32 7.85 1.26
CA LYS A 274 -24.06 6.66 0.80
C LYS A 274 -24.24 6.62 -0.72
N GLY A 275 -24.24 7.75 -1.40
CA GLY A 275 -24.31 7.81 -2.86
C GLY A 275 -23.17 7.07 -3.56
N PHE A 276 -23.41 6.69 -4.83
CA PHE A 276 -22.38 6.07 -5.67
C PHE A 276 -21.21 7.04 -5.90
N TRP A 277 -21.50 8.25 -6.38
CA TRP A 277 -20.54 9.36 -6.57
C TRP A 277 -20.34 10.25 -5.34
N GLY A 278 -21.02 9.88 -4.25
CA GLY A 278 -21.04 10.58 -2.97
C GLY A 278 -21.87 11.85 -2.92
N ASP A 279 -22.12 12.34 -1.71
CA ASP A 279 -23.02 13.48 -1.44
C ASP A 279 -22.22 14.63 -0.81
N GLY A 280 -21.74 15.59 -1.63
CA GLY A 280 -21.02 16.80 -1.16
C GLY A 280 -19.82 17.23 -2.01
N SER A 281 -19.17 18.34 -1.63
CA SER A 281 -17.96 18.83 -2.31
C SER A 281 -16.75 17.92 -2.02
N PRO A 282 -15.87 17.64 -3.00
CA PRO A 282 -14.67 16.83 -2.79
C PRO A 282 -13.72 17.38 -1.72
N ILE A 283 -13.66 18.70 -1.53
CA ILE A 283 -12.79 19.36 -0.57
C ILE A 283 -13.25 19.09 0.86
N ASP A 284 -14.56 19.11 1.10
CA ASP A 284 -15.12 18.83 2.43
C ASP A 284 -15.00 17.35 2.80
N ALA A 285 -15.13 16.46 1.82
CA ALA A 285 -14.89 15.02 1.97
C ALA A 285 -13.45 14.73 2.44
N VAL A 286 -12.47 15.43 1.87
CA VAL A 286 -11.06 15.29 2.22
C VAL A 286 -10.81 15.72 3.66
N LYS A 287 -11.37 16.86 4.10
CA LYS A 287 -11.24 17.35 5.49
C LYS A 287 -11.86 16.39 6.51
N LYS A 288 -12.99 15.75 6.19
CA LYS A 288 -13.68 14.79 7.06
C LYS A 288 -12.99 13.42 7.19
N SER A 289 -12.06 13.10 6.28
CA SER A 289 -11.35 11.81 6.25
C SER A 289 -10.05 11.76 7.07
N LYS A 290 -9.50 12.91 7.46
CA LYS A 290 -8.32 13.03 8.32
C LYS A 290 -8.73 12.91 9.79
#